data_AF-A0A9D5IEU5-F1
#
_entry.id   AF-A0A9D5IEU5-F1
#
_cell.length_a   1.000
_cell.length_b   1.000
_cell.length_c   1.000
_cell.angle_alpha   90.00
_cell.angle_beta   90.00
_cell.angle_gamma   90.00
#
_symmetry.space_group_name_H-M   'P 1'
#
loop_
_entity.id
_entity.type
_entity.pdbx_description
1 polymer ?
#
loop_
_entity_poly.entity_id
_entity_poly.type
_entity_poly.pdbx_seq_one_letter_code
_entity_poly.pdbx_strand_id
1 'polypeptide(L)'
;GGIAGWSALWTRLTGIDPLSDLRWPLMRSTWEMFLAHPLSGVGVGAWPAVYPEFARFDTGQFANQAHCDWLQWLAEGGVPMFVLAGAFLALAWRGLVRSVWGFGFVAVCVHALIDYPFQQLPVFTAFLYAGAALAVFGAETDDPPDTPI
;
A
#
# COMPACT_ATOMS: atom_id res chain seq x y z
N GLY A 1 -27.51 -12.79 27.40
CA GLY A 1 -26.68 -11.58 27.22
C GLY A 1 -25.47 -11.68 28.11
N GLY A 2 -24.28 -11.38 27.57
CA GLY A 2 -22.96 -11.63 28.18
C GLY A 2 -22.47 -13.04 27.85
N ILE A 3 -21.33 -13.31 27.22
CA ILE A 3 -20.04 -12.62 27.21
C ILE A 3 -19.43 -12.78 25.79
N ALA A 4 -19.57 -11.78 24.93
CA ALA A 4 -18.56 -11.56 23.90
C ALA A 4 -17.44 -10.79 24.62
N GLY A 5 -16.35 -11.45 25.04
CA GLY A 5 -15.39 -10.75 25.90
C GLY A 5 -14.03 -11.41 26.05
N TRP A 6 -13.96 -12.63 26.57
CA TRP A 6 -12.66 -13.21 26.95
C TRP A 6 -12.27 -14.46 26.16
N SER A 7 -13.15 -15.44 26.05
CA SER A 7 -12.86 -16.68 25.29
C SER A 7 -12.66 -16.40 23.80
N ALA A 8 -13.52 -15.58 23.20
CA ALA A 8 -13.38 -15.18 21.79
C ALA A 8 -12.10 -14.37 21.54
N LEU A 9 -11.72 -13.49 22.47
CA LEU A 9 -10.46 -12.74 22.41
C LEU A 9 -9.25 -13.67 22.52
N TRP A 10 -9.27 -14.58 23.48
CA TRP A 10 -8.21 -15.57 23.69
C TRP A 10 -8.03 -16.45 22.45
N THR A 11 -9.12 -16.99 21.90
CA THR A 11 -9.09 -17.77 20.65
C THR A 11 -8.59 -16.95 19.46
N ARG A 12 -8.90 -15.65 19.37
CA ARG A 12 -8.34 -14.78 18.33
C ARG A 12 -6.84 -14.57 18.52
N LEU A 13 -6.37 -14.38 19.76
CA LEU A 13 -4.95 -14.17 20.05
C LEU A 13 -4.12 -15.45 19.87
N THR A 14 -4.66 -16.62 20.21
CA THR A 14 -3.92 -17.89 20.17
C THR A 14 -4.22 -18.73 18.92
N GLY A 15 -5.30 -18.44 18.20
CA GLY A 15 -5.75 -19.17 17.02
C GLY A 15 -5.35 -18.54 15.69
N ILE A 16 -4.68 -17.38 15.70
CA ILE A 16 -3.98 -16.87 14.52
C ILE A 16 -2.72 -17.72 14.37
N ASP A 17 -2.75 -18.67 13.43
CA ASP A 17 -1.53 -19.30 12.94
C ASP A 17 -0.88 -18.33 11.93
N PRO A 18 0.25 -17.69 12.26
CA PRO A 18 0.94 -16.78 11.34
C PRO A 18 1.42 -17.50 10.07
N LEU A 19 1.56 -18.84 10.10
CA LEU A 19 1.96 -19.66 8.96
C LEU A 19 0.79 -19.94 8.00
N SER A 20 -0.45 -19.75 8.42
CA SER A 20 -1.65 -19.83 7.58
C SER A 20 -2.00 -18.52 6.86
N ASP A 21 -1.14 -17.50 6.95
CA ASP A 21 -1.41 -16.18 6.37
C ASP A 21 -1.48 -16.26 4.83
N LEU A 22 -2.70 -16.17 4.31
CA LEU A 22 -3.00 -16.25 2.88
C LEU A 22 -2.44 -15.05 2.09
N ARG A 23 -2.01 -13.98 2.77
CA ARG A 23 -1.36 -12.83 2.13
C ARG A 23 -0.13 -13.24 1.32
N TRP A 24 0.73 -14.11 1.86
CA TRP A 24 1.97 -14.48 1.17
C TRP A 24 1.72 -15.23 -0.15
N PRO A 25 0.83 -16.23 -0.21
CA PRO A 25 0.36 -16.77 -1.47
C PRO A 25 -0.22 -15.72 -2.44
N LEU A 26 -1.09 -14.81 -1.97
CA LEU A 26 -1.70 -13.75 -2.80
C LEU A 26 -0.63 -12.82 -3.40
N MET A 27 0.34 -12.39 -2.59
CA MET A 27 1.45 -11.56 -3.02
C MET A 27 2.32 -12.30 -4.05
N ARG A 28 2.59 -13.59 -3.86
CA ARG A 28 3.37 -14.38 -4.85
C ARG A 28 2.65 -14.50 -6.19
N SER A 29 1.34 -14.77 -6.18
CA SER A 29 0.53 -14.77 -7.40
C SER A 29 0.48 -13.38 -8.06
N THR A 30 0.40 -12.32 -7.26
CA THR A 30 0.44 -10.93 -7.78
C THR A 30 1.77 -10.59 -8.43
N TRP A 31 2.88 -11.09 -7.87
CA TRP A 31 4.19 -10.94 -8.48
C TRP A 31 4.27 -11.63 -9.86
N GLU A 32 3.71 -12.83 -10.00
CA GLU A 32 3.62 -13.50 -11.31
C GLU A 32 2.75 -12.72 -12.30
N MET A 33 1.63 -12.16 -11.84
CA MET A 33 0.77 -11.31 -12.63
C MET A 33 1.53 -10.09 -13.17
N PHE A 34 2.37 -9.45 -12.34
CA PHE A 34 3.28 -8.40 -12.79
C PHE A 34 4.29 -8.91 -13.83
N LEU A 35 4.94 -10.05 -13.59
CA LEU A 35 5.92 -10.59 -14.53
C LEU A 35 5.32 -10.92 -15.91
N ALA A 36 4.04 -11.26 -15.97
CA ALA A 36 3.31 -11.48 -17.23
C ALA A 36 3.02 -10.18 -18.00
N HIS A 37 2.80 -9.07 -17.28
CA HIS A 37 2.41 -7.78 -17.87
C HIS A 37 3.24 -6.59 -17.30
N PRO A 38 4.59 -6.60 -17.43
CA PRO A 38 5.43 -5.68 -16.66
C PRO A 38 5.29 -4.22 -17.09
N LEU A 39 4.89 -3.95 -18.33
CA LEU A 39 4.81 -2.58 -18.86
C LEU A 39 3.45 -1.94 -18.62
N SER A 40 2.37 -2.55 -19.11
CA SER A 40 1.02 -1.97 -18.99
C SER A 40 0.32 -2.35 -17.68
N GLY A 41 0.81 -3.40 -17.01
CA GLY A 41 -0.01 -4.14 -16.05
C GLY A 41 -1.23 -4.79 -16.73
N VAL A 42 -2.13 -5.29 -15.90
CA VAL A 42 -3.39 -5.93 -16.32
C VAL A 42 -4.59 -4.96 -16.37
N GLY A 43 -4.37 -3.70 -16.00
CA GLY A 43 -5.40 -2.66 -15.89
C GLY A 43 -5.68 -2.28 -14.43
N VAL A 44 -5.84 -0.97 -14.18
CA VAL A 44 -6.14 -0.43 -12.84
C VAL A 44 -7.49 -0.94 -12.34
N GLY A 45 -7.51 -1.50 -11.13
CA GLY A 45 -8.70 -2.13 -10.53
C GLY A 45 -9.06 -3.50 -11.11
N ALA A 46 -8.26 -4.05 -12.04
CA ALA A 46 -8.55 -5.35 -12.65
C ALA A 46 -8.02 -6.55 -11.83
N TRP A 47 -7.29 -6.31 -10.73
CA TRP A 47 -6.64 -7.37 -9.95
C TRP A 47 -7.60 -8.52 -9.57
N PRO A 48 -8.82 -8.29 -9.03
CA PRO A 48 -9.69 -9.39 -8.61
C PRO A 48 -10.23 -10.22 -9.77
N ALA A 49 -10.32 -9.63 -10.97
CA ALA A 49 -10.79 -10.30 -12.17
C ALA A 49 -9.70 -11.17 -12.81
N VAL A 50 -8.44 -10.77 -12.70
CA VAL A 50 -7.29 -11.43 -13.34
C VAL A 50 -6.55 -12.37 -12.40
N TYR A 51 -6.55 -12.10 -11.09
CA TYR A 51 -5.92 -12.94 -10.07
C TYR A 51 -6.21 -14.45 -10.20
N PRO A 52 -7.44 -14.92 -10.52
CA PRO A 52 -7.71 -16.35 -10.66
C PRO A 52 -6.83 -17.09 -11.67
N GLU A 53 -6.30 -16.41 -12.70
CA GLU A 53 -5.37 -16.99 -13.67
C GLU A 53 -4.00 -17.32 -13.03
N PHE A 54 -3.60 -16.55 -12.01
CA PHE A 54 -2.32 -16.67 -11.32
C PHE A 54 -2.46 -17.32 -9.93
N ALA A 55 -3.66 -17.74 -9.53
CA ALA A 55 -3.94 -18.24 -8.20
C ALA A 55 -3.15 -19.53 -7.92
N ARG A 56 -2.28 -19.48 -6.91
CA ARG A 56 -1.46 -20.64 -6.47
C ARG A 56 -2.18 -21.54 -5.46
N PHE A 57 -3.37 -21.14 -5.03
CA PHE A 57 -4.19 -21.82 -4.05
C PHE A 57 -5.65 -21.39 -4.24
N ASP A 58 -6.57 -22.25 -3.84
CA ASP A 58 -8.00 -21.98 -3.87
C ASP A 58 -8.60 -22.33 -2.51
N THR A 59 -9.16 -21.32 -1.83
CA THR A 59 -9.86 -21.48 -0.56
C THR A 59 -11.38 -21.55 -0.74
N GLY A 60 -11.87 -21.45 -1.98
CA GLY A 60 -13.28 -21.24 -2.31
C GLY A 60 -13.80 -19.86 -1.91
N GLN A 61 -12.92 -18.94 -1.49
CA GLN A 61 -13.26 -17.57 -1.12
C GLN A 61 -12.85 -16.58 -2.20
N PHE A 62 -13.60 -15.50 -2.32
CA PHE A 62 -13.27 -14.41 -3.23
C PHE A 62 -12.04 -13.65 -2.72
N ALA A 63 -10.95 -13.69 -3.50
CA ALA A 63 -9.78 -12.86 -3.26
C ALA A 63 -10.08 -11.44 -3.75
N ASN A 64 -10.21 -10.51 -2.80
CA ASN A 64 -10.58 -9.14 -3.12
C ASN A 64 -9.39 -8.25 -3.44
N GLN A 65 -8.21 -8.48 -2.85
CA GLN A 65 -7.00 -7.66 -3.04
C GLN A 65 -5.71 -8.47 -2.80
N ALA A 66 -4.56 -7.92 -3.22
CA ALA A 66 -3.25 -8.55 -3.03
C ALA A 66 -2.73 -8.50 -1.59
N HIS A 67 -3.31 -7.65 -0.75
CA HIS A 67 -2.80 -7.29 0.59
C HIS A 67 -1.36 -6.76 0.60
N CYS A 68 -1.00 -6.07 -0.48
CA CYS A 68 0.20 -5.26 -0.60
C CYS A 68 -0.07 -4.25 -1.72
N ASP A 69 -0.43 -3.02 -1.38
CA ASP A 69 -0.85 -2.03 -2.39
C ASP A 69 0.27 -1.76 -3.41
N TRP A 70 1.53 -1.73 -2.96
CA TRP A 70 2.68 -1.51 -3.84
C TRP A 70 2.79 -2.58 -4.93
N LEU A 71 2.56 -3.84 -4.55
CA LEU A 71 2.63 -4.97 -5.45
C LEU A 71 1.40 -5.06 -6.35
N GLN A 72 0.23 -4.72 -5.80
CA GLN A 72 -0.99 -4.63 -6.59
C GLN A 72 -0.90 -3.52 -7.64
N TRP A 73 -0.41 -2.35 -7.26
CA TRP A 73 -0.17 -1.25 -8.19
C TRP A 73 0.82 -1.62 -9.28
N LEU A 74 1.88 -2.32 -8.91
CA LEU A 74 2.86 -2.84 -9.87
C LEU A 74 2.23 -3.83 -10.85
N ALA A 75 1.32 -4.71 -10.41
CA ALA A 75 0.68 -5.69 -11.28
C ALA A 75 -0.46 -5.09 -12.14
N GLU A 76 -1.20 -4.12 -11.63
CA GLU A 76 -2.31 -3.48 -12.33
C GLU A 76 -1.84 -2.40 -13.32
N GLY A 77 -0.85 -1.58 -12.94
CA GLY A 77 -0.37 -0.44 -13.72
C GLY A 77 1.06 -0.60 -14.26
N GLY A 78 1.71 -1.73 -14.00
CA GLY A 78 3.06 -2.03 -14.46
C GLY A 78 4.14 -1.13 -13.85
N VAL A 79 5.32 -1.17 -14.46
CA VAL A 79 6.46 -0.30 -14.15
C VAL A 79 6.09 1.20 -14.20
N PRO A 80 5.31 1.72 -15.16
CA PRO A 80 4.96 3.13 -15.21
C PRO A 80 4.26 3.62 -13.93
N MET A 81 3.30 2.87 -13.41
CA MET A 81 2.58 3.27 -12.20
C MET A 81 3.49 3.24 -10.97
N PHE A 82 4.38 2.24 -10.88
CA PHE A 82 5.36 2.17 -9.81
C PHE A 82 6.40 3.31 -9.88
N VAL A 83 6.81 3.71 -11.09
CA VAL A 83 7.70 4.86 -11.31
C VAL A 83 7.01 6.16 -10.89
N LEU A 84 5.73 6.35 -11.21
CA LEU A 84 4.96 7.53 -10.78
C LEU A 84 4.86 7.60 -9.25
N ALA A 85 4.58 6.48 -8.60
CA ALA A 85 4.55 6.41 -7.15
C ALA A 85 5.93 6.71 -6.53
N GLY A 86 7.00 6.16 -7.10
CA GLY A 86 8.38 6.45 -6.68
C GLY A 86 8.76 7.93 -6.87
N ALA A 87 8.36 8.54 -7.99
CA ALA A 87 8.58 9.97 -8.24
C ALA A 87 7.83 10.83 -7.23
N PHE A 88 6.58 10.49 -6.89
CA PHE A 88 5.82 11.18 -5.85
C PHE A 88 6.51 11.10 -4.48
N LEU A 89 7.00 9.92 -4.09
CA LEU A 89 7.78 9.74 -2.85
C LEU A 89 9.10 10.51 -2.88
N ALA A 90 9.78 10.57 -4.03
CA ALA A 90 11.02 11.33 -4.19
C ALA A 90 10.79 12.83 -4.03
N LEU A 91 9.69 13.37 -4.55
CA LEU A 91 9.31 14.77 -4.35
C LEU A 91 9.01 15.06 -2.87
N ALA A 92 8.35 14.14 -2.17
CA ALA A 92 8.04 14.28 -0.75
C ALA A 92 9.23 14.02 0.19
N TRP A 93 10.34 13.46 -0.31
CA TRP A 93 11.45 12.94 0.51
C TRP A 93 12.01 13.97 1.50
N ARG A 94 12.20 15.22 1.05
CA ARG A 94 12.76 16.28 1.90
C ARG A 94 11.84 16.60 3.07
N GLY A 95 10.54 16.76 2.83
CA GLY A 95 9.57 16.98 3.90
C GLY A 95 9.44 15.77 4.81
N LEU A 96 9.54 14.56 4.24
CA LEU A 96 9.48 13.30 4.98
C LEU A 96 10.56 13.23 6.07
N VAL A 97 11.79 13.62 5.75
CA VAL A 97 12.92 13.56 6.70
C VAL A 97 13.03 14.79 7.60
N ARG A 98 12.35 15.90 7.27
CA ARG A 98 12.40 17.17 8.03
C ARG A 98 11.16 17.45 8.88
N SER A 99 10.08 16.68 8.71
CA SER A 99 8.82 16.88 9.42
C SER A 99 8.52 15.73 10.37
N VAL A 100 8.03 16.03 11.57
CA VAL A 100 7.51 15.02 12.51
C VAL A 100 6.36 14.20 11.90
N TRP A 101 5.60 14.81 10.98
CA TRP A 101 4.50 14.16 10.27
C TRP A 101 4.99 13.16 9.21
N GLY A 102 6.25 13.27 8.78
CA GLY A 102 6.87 12.32 7.86
C GLY A 102 6.91 10.90 8.42
N PHE A 103 7.02 10.74 9.74
CA PHE A 103 6.94 9.44 10.39
C PHE A 103 5.58 8.76 10.16
N GLY A 104 4.48 9.51 10.34
CA GLY A 104 3.13 8.99 10.09
C GLY A 104 2.93 8.58 8.64
N PHE A 105 3.47 9.36 7.70
CA PHE A 105 3.44 9.04 6.28
C PHE A 105 4.22 7.75 5.97
N VAL A 106 5.44 7.59 6.49
CA VAL A 106 6.22 6.34 6.36
C VAL A 106 5.48 5.16 6.97
N ALA A 107 4.85 5.33 8.13
CA ALA A 107 4.08 4.27 8.77
C ALA A 107 2.92 3.77 7.87
N VAL A 108 2.24 4.67 7.16
CA VAL A 108 1.21 4.30 6.17
C VAL A 108 1.83 3.55 4.98
N CYS A 109 2.97 4.01 4.44
CA CYS A 109 3.67 3.28 3.38
C CYS A 109 4.06 1.86 3.78
N VAL A 110 4.55 1.69 5.02
CA VAL A 110 4.93 0.38 5.57
C VAL A 110 3.70 -0.49 5.81
N HIS A 111 2.61 0.09 6.33
CA HIS A 111 1.34 -0.63 6.48
C HIS A 111 0.82 -1.15 5.13
N ALA A 112 0.96 -0.37 4.06
CA ALA A 112 0.60 -0.74 2.69
C ALA A 112 1.47 -1.86 2.08
N LEU A 113 2.53 -2.33 2.75
CA LEU A 113 3.28 -3.53 2.33
C LEU A 113 2.58 -4.85 2.72
N ILE A 114 1.71 -4.82 3.73
CA ILE A 114 1.08 -6.01 4.34
C ILE A 114 -0.46 -5.89 4.34
N ASP A 115 -0.97 -4.70 4.01
CA ASP A 115 -2.39 -4.43 3.88
C ASP A 115 -2.67 -3.59 2.62
N TYR A 116 -3.94 -3.26 2.38
CA TYR A 116 -4.39 -2.55 1.19
C TYR A 116 -5.14 -1.23 1.49
N PRO A 117 -4.60 -0.33 2.36
CA PRO A 117 -5.24 0.93 2.70
C PRO A 117 -5.58 1.80 1.48
N PHE A 118 -4.79 1.74 0.40
CA PHE A 118 -4.98 2.61 -0.77
C PHE A 118 -6.13 2.17 -1.69
N GLN A 119 -6.69 0.99 -1.49
CA GLN A 119 -7.96 0.60 -2.14
C GLN A 119 -9.17 1.27 -1.47
N GLN A 120 -8.97 1.91 -0.31
CA GLN A 120 -9.98 2.71 0.35
C GLN A 120 -9.77 4.18 0.02
N LEU A 121 -10.77 4.79 -0.62
CA LEU A 121 -10.72 6.19 -1.06
C LEU A 121 -10.30 7.18 0.06
N PRO A 122 -10.80 7.07 1.31
CA PRO A 122 -10.42 8.01 2.37
C PRO A 122 -8.92 7.97 2.72
N VAL A 123 -8.34 6.77 2.83
CA VAL A 123 -6.92 6.64 3.19
C VAL A 123 -6.03 6.99 2.00
N PHE A 124 -6.41 6.60 0.78
CA PHE A 124 -5.68 6.96 -0.42
C PHE A 124 -5.64 8.48 -0.65
N THR A 125 -6.78 9.16 -0.50
CA THR A 125 -6.84 10.62 -0.61
C THR A 125 -6.03 11.32 0.47
N ALA A 126 -6.12 10.88 1.73
CA ALA A 126 -5.29 11.41 2.82
C ALA A 126 -3.78 11.22 2.53
N PHE A 127 -3.39 10.06 1.98
CA PHE A 127 -2.02 9.78 1.56
C PHE A 127 -1.54 10.77 0.49
N LEU A 128 -2.34 11.00 -0.56
CA LEU A 128 -1.98 11.95 -1.62
C LEU A 128 -1.83 13.38 -1.09
N TYR A 129 -2.77 13.85 -0.26
CA TYR A 129 -2.69 15.20 0.32
C TYR A 129 -1.50 15.36 1.28
N ALA A 130 -1.26 14.37 2.15
CA ALA A 130 -0.14 14.42 3.08
C ALA A 130 1.21 14.41 2.35
N GLY A 131 1.36 13.58 1.31
CA GLY A 131 2.58 13.53 0.51
C GLY A 131 2.81 14.82 -0.28
N ALA A 132 1.75 15.40 -0.86
CA ALA A 132 1.84 16.70 -1.52
C ALA A 132 2.22 17.82 -0.55
N ALA A 133 1.63 17.86 0.65
CA ALA A 133 1.98 18.83 1.68
C ALA A 133 3.44 18.69 2.12
N LEU A 134 3.94 17.45 2.29
CA LEU A 134 5.35 17.19 2.61
C LEU A 134 6.28 17.61 1.47
N ALA A 135 5.89 17.42 0.21
CA ALA A 135 6.68 17.86 -0.93
C ALA A 135 6.80 19.39 -0.97
N VAL A 136 5.70 20.12 -0.75
CA VAL A 136 5.70 21.59 -0.69
C VAL A 136 6.53 22.08 0.49
N PHE A 137 6.29 21.55 1.70
CA PHE A 137 7.08 21.89 2.88
C PHE A 137 8.58 21.66 2.67
N GLY A 138 8.94 20.53 2.06
CA GLY A 138 10.32 20.20 1.74
C GLY A 138 10.98 21.17 0.75
N ALA A 139 10.21 21.74 -0.18
CA ALA A 139 10.67 22.73 -1.14
C ALA A 139 10.83 24.13 -0.50
N GLU A 140 9.90 24.54 0.37
CA GLU A 140 9.98 25.83 1.09
C GLU A 140 11.22 25.89 2.00
N THR A 141 11.60 24.76 2.61
CA THR A 141 12.82 24.72 3.45
C THR A 141 14.13 24.89 2.68
N ASP A 142 14.09 24.87 1.35
CA ASP A 142 15.27 25.07 0.50
C ASP A 142 15.46 26.52 0.04
N ASP A 143 14.43 27.36 0.15
CA ASP A 143 14.54 28.75 -0.26
C ASP A 143 15.39 29.54 0.74
N PRO A 144 16.41 30.30 0.29
CA PRO A 144 17.16 31.16 1.18
C PRO A 144 16.22 32.19 1.81
N PRO A 145 16.44 32.59 3.07
CA PRO A 145 15.58 33.59 3.71
C PRO A 145 15.59 34.87 2.86
N ASP A 146 14.40 35.38 2.53
CA ASP A 146 14.24 36.66 1.83
C ASP A 146 15.13 37.71 2.51
N THR A 147 16.12 38.23 1.78
CA THR A 147 16.93 39.34 2.29
C THR A 147 16.02 40.55 2.44
N PRO A 148 15.84 41.11 3.65
CA PRO A 148 15.06 42.33 3.80
C PRO A 148 15.79 43.47 3.05
N ILE A 149 15.06 44.10 2.13
CA ILE A 149 15.44 45.35 1.45
C ILE A 149 15.51 46.54 2.41
#